data_AF-A0A250KN63-F1
#
_entry.id   AF-A0A250KN63-F1
#
_cell.length_a   1.000
_cell.length_b   1.000
_cell.length_c   1.000
_cell.angle_alpha   90.00
_cell.angle_beta   90.00
_cell.angle_gamma   90.00
#
_symmetry.space_group_name_H-M   'P 1'
#
loop_
_entity.id
_entity.type
_entity.pdbx_description
1 polymer ?
#
loop_
_entity_poly.entity_id
_entity_poly.type
_entity_poly.pdbx_seq_one_letter_code
_entity_poly.pdbx_strand_id
1 'polypeptide(L)'
;MHLRWDANQRLIESRLDGVSTRYRYDPLGRRIEKRTGDQITAFAWDGDALVGDWIEDPTDPVVPAKGMAREWVYYPETFEPLALLGGRSGPDTLLHYHNDPNGCPIRLTDSKGEVLWAASYTAWGQIARLHVGYVDNPIRLQGQYEDEETQLAQNLSRYFDAAIGCFLSQDPLGLIVGPNPYEFAPNALVWVDPLGLACGRAVRQNSRGQWIDARGRFAKKPNVSLLPRLKGKSARQIEKILRKRGHTRTNPLNPRNQRWVHPDGSEVQIHAYGNVKTGPYKAGNNAHVHKSLGKHGDPGTIELADDGKTPVNAHSKEAHIGIKNPDDFPTVAGRPHGT
;
A
#
# COMPACT_ATOMS: atom_id res chain seq x y z
N MET A 1 12.56 24.07 1.43
CA MET A 1 12.55 22.62 1.75
C MET A 1 13.59 21.90 0.91
N HIS A 2 14.36 20.99 1.50
CA HIS A 2 15.33 20.12 0.81
C HIS A 2 15.05 18.66 1.16
N LEU A 3 14.99 17.79 0.15
CA LEU A 3 14.60 16.38 0.29
C LEU A 3 15.72 15.47 -0.21
N ARG A 4 15.99 14.37 0.49
CA ARG A 4 16.97 13.35 0.08
C ARG A 4 16.33 11.98 0.02
N TRP A 5 16.64 11.27 -1.06
CA TRP A 5 16.06 9.99 -1.40
C TRP A 5 17.16 8.91 -1.46
N ASP A 6 16.79 7.67 -1.17
CA ASP A 6 17.67 6.52 -1.41
C ASP A 6 17.51 5.97 -2.84
N ALA A 7 18.32 4.95 -3.17
CA ALA A 7 18.30 4.30 -4.49
C ALA A 7 16.97 3.56 -4.80
N ASN A 8 16.14 3.32 -3.78
CA ASN A 8 14.82 2.72 -3.91
C ASN A 8 13.70 3.78 -4.00
N GLN A 9 14.07 5.04 -4.24
CA GLN A 9 13.14 6.18 -4.33
C GLN A 9 12.34 6.43 -3.04
N ARG A 10 12.90 6.12 -1.87
CA ARG A 10 12.29 6.41 -0.57
C ARG A 10 12.90 7.67 0.05
N LEU A 11 12.08 8.55 0.61
CA LEU A 11 12.56 9.77 1.27
C LEU A 11 13.26 9.40 2.58
N ILE A 12 14.56 9.61 2.68
CA ILE A 12 15.37 9.26 3.85
C ILE A 12 15.69 10.45 4.75
N GLU A 13 15.61 11.68 4.21
CA GLU A 13 15.79 12.90 4.99
C GLU A 13 15.01 14.06 4.37
N SER A 14 14.29 14.82 5.21
CA SER A 14 13.75 16.14 4.87
C SER A 14 14.45 17.22 5.69
N ARG A 15 14.62 18.41 5.10
CA ARG A 15 15.12 19.60 5.79
C ARG A 15 14.27 20.81 5.48
N LEU A 16 13.72 21.42 6.53
CA LEU A 16 12.93 22.65 6.44
C LEU A 16 13.36 23.58 7.58
N ASP A 17 13.68 24.82 7.26
CA ASP A 17 14.00 25.88 8.23
C ASP A 17 15.06 25.48 9.30
N GLY A 18 16.08 24.74 8.87
CA GLY A 18 17.17 24.26 9.73
C GLY A 18 16.84 22.99 10.53
N VAL A 19 15.58 22.55 10.54
CA VAL A 19 15.15 21.28 11.14
C VAL A 19 15.37 20.14 10.14
N SER A 20 16.02 19.07 10.58
CA SER A 20 16.22 17.84 9.79
C SER A 20 15.41 16.70 10.41
N THR A 21 14.64 16.02 9.56
CA THR A 21 13.95 14.79 9.92
C THR A 21 14.49 13.64 9.10
N ARG A 22 14.87 12.55 9.77
CA ARG A 22 15.36 11.33 9.11
C ARG A 22 14.33 10.22 9.20
N TYR A 23 14.22 9.43 8.15
CA TYR A 23 13.23 8.35 8.02
C TYR A 23 13.92 7.00 7.84
N ARG A 24 13.33 5.94 8.40
CA ARG A 24 13.78 4.55 8.24
C ARG A 24 12.65 3.67 7.75
N TYR A 25 13.01 2.68 6.95
CA TYR A 25 12.05 1.81 6.28
C TYR A 25 12.45 0.35 6.48
N ASP A 26 11.46 -0.52 6.50
CA ASP A 26 11.68 -1.95 6.41
C ASP A 26 11.98 -2.38 4.94
N PRO A 27 12.31 -3.67 4.70
CA PRO A 27 12.53 -4.18 3.35
C PRO A 27 11.31 -4.13 2.42
N LEU A 28 10.10 -3.97 2.96
CA LEU A 28 8.86 -3.84 2.20
C LEU A 28 8.58 -2.40 1.76
N GLY A 29 9.42 -1.44 2.18
CA GLY A 29 9.24 -0.02 1.89
C GLY A 29 8.30 0.70 2.85
N ARG A 30 7.87 0.06 3.94
CA ARG A 30 7.03 0.68 4.98
C ARG A 30 7.91 1.49 5.91
N ARG A 31 7.49 2.72 6.21
CA ARG A 31 8.22 3.58 7.16
C ARG A 31 8.05 3.03 8.56
N ILE A 32 9.16 2.72 9.24
CA ILE A 32 9.16 2.16 10.61
C ILE A 32 9.59 3.18 11.67
N GLU A 33 10.28 4.24 11.28
CA GLU A 33 10.75 5.30 12.18
C GLU A 33 10.82 6.64 11.44
N LYS A 34 10.45 7.73 12.12
CA LYS A 34 10.93 9.08 11.83
C LYS A 34 11.57 9.70 13.06
N ARG A 35 12.58 10.54 12.84
CA ARG A 35 13.30 11.23 13.91
C ARG A 35 13.52 12.69 13.58
N THR A 36 13.01 13.57 14.43
CA THR A 36 13.15 15.03 14.34
C THR A 36 13.85 15.51 15.60
N GLY A 37 15.13 15.90 15.47
CA GLY A 37 15.96 16.14 16.66
C GLY A 37 16.08 14.87 17.52
N ASP A 38 15.70 14.98 18.80
CA ASP A 38 15.69 13.87 19.76
C ASP A 38 14.36 13.10 19.79
N GLN A 39 13.30 13.63 19.18
CA GLN A 39 12.01 12.96 19.15
C GLN A 39 11.99 11.82 18.14
N ILE A 40 11.58 10.64 18.58
CA ILE A 40 11.34 9.46 17.75
C ILE A 40 9.85 9.22 17.62
N THR A 41 9.41 8.93 16.40
CA THR A 41 8.12 8.31 16.12
C THR A 41 8.35 6.97 15.45
N ALA A 42 7.93 5.88 16.09
CA ALA A 42 7.92 4.54 15.51
C ALA A 42 6.55 4.23 14.91
N PHE A 43 6.50 3.41 13.86
CA PHE A 43 5.27 3.10 13.12
C PHE A 43 5.00 1.59 13.09
N ALA A 44 3.73 1.22 13.24
CA ALA A 44 3.25 -0.15 13.21
C ALA A 44 2.33 -0.39 12.00
N TRP A 45 2.42 -1.58 11.40
CA TRP A 45 1.75 -1.93 10.14
C TRP A 45 1.06 -3.29 10.21
N ASP A 46 -0.17 -3.38 9.71
CA ASP A 46 -0.85 -4.63 9.36
C ASP A 46 -0.91 -4.77 7.83
N GLY A 47 -0.07 -5.65 7.30
CA GLY A 47 0.19 -5.68 5.86
C GLY A 47 0.70 -4.32 5.38
N ASP A 48 -0.09 -3.65 4.55
CA ASP A 48 0.23 -2.34 3.95
C ASP A 48 -0.51 -1.19 4.65
N ALA A 49 -1.39 -1.49 5.61
CA ALA A 49 -2.13 -0.49 6.37
C ALA A 49 -1.30 -0.02 7.57
N LEU A 50 -1.14 1.31 7.71
CA LEU A 50 -0.53 1.92 8.87
C LEU A 50 -1.51 1.84 10.05
N VAL A 51 -1.27 0.95 11.01
CA VAL A 51 -2.19 0.69 12.12
C VAL A 51 -1.83 1.43 13.39
N GLY A 52 -0.64 2.02 13.49
CA GLY A 52 -0.32 2.81 14.66
C GLY A 52 0.98 3.57 14.57
N ASP A 53 1.14 4.51 15.49
CA ASP A 53 2.42 5.10 15.80
C ASP A 53 2.66 5.23 17.30
N TRP A 54 3.93 5.31 17.65
CA TRP A 54 4.41 5.51 19.00
C TRP A 54 5.35 6.70 19.00
N ILE A 55 5.01 7.74 19.75
CA ILE A 55 5.86 8.93 19.92
C ILE A 55 6.50 8.84 21.29
N GLU A 56 7.84 8.79 21.33
CA GLU A 56 8.59 8.75 22.59
C GLU A 56 8.45 10.05 23.38
N ASP A 57 8.38 9.93 24.72
CA ASP A 57 8.50 11.06 25.63
C ASP A 57 9.99 11.39 25.86
N PRO A 58 10.50 12.51 25.32
CA PRO A 58 11.93 12.84 25.42
C PRO A 58 12.35 13.30 26.82
N THR A 59 11.43 13.41 27.79
CA THR A 59 11.71 14.01 29.11
C THR A 59 12.07 13.02 30.22
N ASP A 60 11.94 11.71 30.00
CA ASP A 60 12.21 10.69 31.01
C ASP A 60 13.23 9.63 30.52
N PRO A 61 14.53 9.85 30.73
CA PRO A 61 15.59 8.94 30.27
C PRO A 61 15.70 7.64 31.09
N VAL A 62 14.90 7.47 32.15
CA VAL A 62 15.01 6.33 33.08
C VAL A 62 14.04 5.19 32.68
N VAL A 63 12.94 5.50 31.99
CA VAL A 63 11.96 4.50 31.56
C VAL A 63 11.82 4.50 30.04
N PRO A 64 12.46 3.54 29.31
CA PRO A 64 12.44 3.46 27.84
C PRO A 64 11.07 3.12 27.21
N ALA A 65 9.97 3.34 27.93
CA ALA A 65 8.61 2.94 27.56
C ALA A 65 7.53 4.00 27.86
N LYS A 66 7.90 5.23 28.25
CA LYS A 66 6.91 6.31 28.36
C LYS A 66 6.80 7.03 27.02
N GLY A 67 5.58 7.09 26.51
CA GLY A 67 5.29 7.64 25.19
C GLY A 67 3.80 7.65 24.94
N MET A 68 3.42 8.19 23.79
CA MET A 68 2.04 8.22 23.34
C MET A 68 1.88 7.26 22.17
N ALA A 69 1.04 6.23 22.35
CA ALA A 69 0.64 5.34 21.28
C ALA A 69 -0.69 5.79 20.67
N ARG A 70 -0.79 5.72 19.34
CA ARG A 70 -2.06 5.80 18.61
C ARG A 70 -2.23 4.51 17.82
N GLU A 71 -3.45 3.99 17.81
CA GLU A 71 -3.83 2.87 16.96
C GLU A 71 -5.03 3.27 16.08
N TRP A 72 -4.94 3.01 14.79
CA TRP A 72 -6.00 3.25 13.82
C TRP A 72 -6.66 1.93 13.43
N VAL A 73 -7.97 1.88 13.61
CA VAL A 73 -8.82 0.79 13.12
C VAL A 73 -9.45 1.25 11.81
N TYR A 74 -9.38 0.42 10.77
CA TYR A 74 -9.94 0.70 9.45
C TYR A 74 -11.19 -0.12 9.16
N TYR A 75 -12.02 0.34 8.24
CA TYR A 75 -13.06 -0.50 7.66
C TYR A 75 -12.42 -1.73 6.98
N PRO A 76 -12.99 -2.94 7.14
CA PRO A 76 -12.39 -4.17 6.65
C PRO A 76 -12.00 -4.12 5.17
N GLU A 77 -10.76 -4.51 4.88
CA GLU A 77 -10.20 -4.56 3.51
C GLU A 77 -10.18 -3.21 2.79
N THR A 78 -10.13 -2.11 3.54
CA THR A 78 -9.98 -0.73 3.04
C THR A 78 -8.90 0.01 3.84
N PHE A 79 -8.65 1.26 3.46
CA PHE A 79 -7.80 2.20 4.19
C PHE A 79 -8.64 3.38 4.73
N GLU A 80 -9.98 3.24 4.77
CA GLU A 80 -10.88 4.24 5.35
C GLU A 80 -10.87 4.09 6.88
N PRO A 81 -10.45 5.13 7.63
CA PRO A 81 -10.33 5.04 9.08
C PRO A 81 -11.72 4.97 9.73
N LEU A 82 -11.86 4.11 10.73
CA LEU A 82 -13.09 3.87 11.49
C LEU A 82 -12.97 4.42 12.91
N ALA A 83 -11.87 4.08 13.60
CA ALA A 83 -11.64 4.50 14.97
C ALA A 83 -10.17 4.83 15.24
N LEU A 84 -9.95 5.72 16.20
CA LEU A 84 -8.65 6.01 16.80
C LEU A 84 -8.69 5.55 18.26
N LEU A 85 -7.72 4.73 18.64
CA LEU A 85 -7.48 4.31 20.02
C LEU A 85 -6.24 5.00 20.56
N GLY A 86 -6.25 5.35 21.85
CA GLY A 86 -5.13 5.99 22.52
C GLY A 86 -4.92 7.46 22.12
N GLY A 87 -3.67 7.88 22.01
CA GLY A 87 -3.27 9.25 21.68
C GLY A 87 -3.17 10.17 22.91
N ARG A 88 -3.20 11.49 22.67
CA ARG A 88 -2.93 12.51 23.71
C ARG A 88 -3.93 12.48 24.85
N SER A 89 -5.15 12.00 24.58
CA SER A 89 -6.21 11.87 25.57
C SER A 89 -6.03 10.67 26.51
N GLY A 90 -5.02 9.82 26.28
CA GLY A 90 -4.66 8.69 27.12
C GLY A 90 -4.98 7.33 26.49
N PRO A 91 -4.46 6.22 27.05
CA PRO A 91 -4.53 4.89 26.46
C PRO A 91 -5.96 4.33 26.34
N ASP A 92 -6.89 4.75 27.20
CA ASP A 92 -8.29 4.30 27.19
C ASP A 92 -9.19 5.12 26.23
N THR A 93 -8.59 6.01 25.43
CA THR A 93 -9.33 6.85 24.48
C THR A 93 -9.84 6.01 23.32
N LEU A 94 -11.12 6.18 22.99
CA LEU A 94 -11.76 5.67 21.76
C LEU A 94 -12.49 6.81 21.07
N LEU A 95 -12.01 7.20 19.88
CA LEU A 95 -12.65 8.20 19.03
C LEU A 95 -13.15 7.57 17.72
N HIS A 96 -14.28 8.07 17.23
CA HIS A 96 -14.90 7.60 16.01
C HIS A 96 -14.65 8.60 14.88
N TYR A 97 -14.16 8.10 13.75
CA TYR A 97 -13.96 8.89 12.55
C TYR A 97 -15.28 9.14 11.83
N HIS A 98 -15.49 10.40 11.42
CA HIS A 98 -16.47 10.76 10.42
C HIS A 98 -15.70 11.21 9.19
N ASN A 99 -15.97 10.59 8.05
CA ASN A 99 -15.19 10.76 6.83
C ASN A 99 -16.01 11.34 5.70
N ASP A 100 -15.33 12.04 4.80
CA ASP A 100 -15.83 12.43 3.47
C ASP A 100 -15.98 11.17 2.57
N PRO A 101 -16.68 11.20 1.41
CA PRO A 101 -16.90 10.02 0.58
C PRO A 101 -15.64 9.33 0.04
N ASN A 102 -14.50 10.03 -0.01
CA ASN A 102 -13.19 9.45 -0.33
C ASN A 102 -12.52 8.75 0.87
N GLY A 103 -13.11 8.82 2.07
CA GLY A 103 -12.55 8.29 3.30
C GLY A 103 -11.63 9.27 4.06
N CYS A 104 -11.50 10.53 3.62
CA CYS A 104 -10.72 11.54 4.33
C CYS A 104 -11.42 11.94 5.64
N PRO A 105 -10.75 11.89 6.81
CA PRO A 105 -11.31 12.33 8.08
C PRO A 105 -11.79 13.78 8.05
N ILE A 106 -13.04 14.06 8.42
CA ILE A 106 -13.55 15.43 8.62
C ILE A 106 -13.83 15.74 10.09
N ARG A 107 -13.98 14.70 10.93
CA ARG A 107 -14.26 14.85 12.36
C ARG A 107 -13.84 13.61 13.16
N LEU A 108 -13.48 13.82 14.42
CA LEU A 108 -13.38 12.80 15.46
C LEU A 108 -14.33 13.12 16.61
N THR A 109 -15.12 12.13 17.03
CA THR A 109 -16.00 12.25 18.20
C THR A 109 -15.73 11.18 19.24
N ASP A 110 -15.86 11.52 20.51
CA ASP A 110 -15.81 10.55 21.59
C ASP A 110 -17.12 9.73 21.70
N SER A 111 -17.22 8.88 22.72
CA SER A 111 -18.41 8.05 22.98
C SER A 111 -19.65 8.83 23.44
N LYS A 112 -19.49 10.10 23.83
CA LYS A 112 -20.57 11.02 24.21
C LYS A 112 -21.05 11.87 23.04
N GLY A 113 -20.35 11.81 21.91
CA GLY A 113 -20.63 12.61 20.71
C GLY A 113 -19.91 13.96 20.70
N GLU A 114 -19.03 14.23 21.67
CA GLU A 114 -18.26 15.47 21.72
C GLU A 114 -17.21 15.48 20.60
N VAL A 115 -17.08 16.63 19.93
CA VAL A 115 -16.13 16.79 18.83
C VAL A 115 -14.77 17.17 19.39
N LEU A 116 -13.76 16.31 19.20
CA LEU A 116 -12.41 16.56 19.69
C LEU A 116 -11.43 16.99 18.60
N TRP A 117 -11.75 16.72 17.34
CA TRP A 117 -11.01 17.21 16.19
C TRP A 117 -11.96 17.37 14.99
N ALA A 118 -11.77 18.43 14.19
CA ALA A 118 -12.56 18.66 12.98
C ALA A 118 -11.82 19.60 12.02
N ALA A 119 -11.86 19.29 10.72
CA ALA A 119 -11.19 20.08 9.68
C ALA A 119 -12.02 20.16 8.40
N SER A 120 -11.79 21.21 7.62
CA SER A 120 -12.22 21.32 6.21
C SER A 120 -11.00 21.41 5.30
N TYR A 121 -11.15 20.95 4.07
CA TYR A 121 -10.05 20.65 3.16
C TYR A 121 -10.13 21.44 1.84
N THR A 122 -8.97 21.66 1.23
CA THR A 122 -8.88 22.01 -0.18
C THR A 122 -9.22 20.80 -1.06
N ALA A 123 -9.35 21.02 -2.38
CA ALA A 123 -9.74 19.98 -3.32
C ALA A 123 -8.82 18.74 -3.32
N TRP A 124 -7.56 18.89 -2.90
CA TRP A 124 -6.56 17.81 -2.89
C TRP A 124 -6.19 17.32 -1.48
N GLY A 125 -6.99 17.67 -0.46
CA GLY A 125 -6.82 17.11 0.87
C GLY A 125 -5.87 17.86 1.80
N GLN A 126 -5.44 19.07 1.44
CA GLN A 126 -4.74 19.96 2.37
C GLN A 126 -5.77 20.53 3.36
N ILE A 127 -5.45 20.59 4.64
CA ILE A 127 -6.32 21.27 5.62
C ILE A 127 -6.43 22.75 5.25
N ALA A 128 -7.61 23.17 4.81
CA ALA A 128 -7.94 24.58 4.57
C ALA A 128 -8.24 25.31 5.88
N ARG A 129 -8.90 24.62 6.82
CA ARG A 129 -9.18 25.14 8.15
C ARG A 129 -9.33 24.02 9.18
N LEU A 130 -8.61 24.15 10.29
CA LEU A 130 -8.85 23.37 11.50
C LEU A 130 -9.93 24.07 12.33
N HIS A 131 -11.06 23.39 12.56
CA HIS A 131 -12.17 23.91 13.35
C HIS A 131 -12.04 23.55 14.83
N VAL A 132 -11.56 22.34 15.12
CA VAL A 132 -11.34 21.81 16.47
C VAL A 132 -10.05 20.99 16.45
N GLY A 133 -9.23 21.10 17.50
CA GLY A 133 -7.91 20.45 17.59
C GLY A 133 -7.51 20.10 19.01
N TYR A 134 -8.41 19.48 19.79
CA TYR A 134 -8.08 18.98 21.13
C TYR A 134 -7.22 17.71 21.09
N VAL A 135 -7.28 16.97 19.98
CA VAL A 135 -6.45 15.80 19.70
C VAL A 135 -5.74 15.95 18.35
N ASP A 136 -4.60 15.29 18.20
CA ASP A 136 -3.88 15.24 16.93
C ASP A 136 -4.44 14.15 16.02
N ASN A 137 -4.59 14.46 14.74
CA ASN A 137 -4.95 13.49 13.70
C ASN A 137 -3.99 13.64 12.50
N PRO A 138 -3.04 12.72 12.29
CA PRO A 138 -2.12 12.76 11.15
C PRO A 138 -2.69 12.06 9.90
N ILE A 139 -3.79 11.32 10.02
CA ILE A 139 -4.41 10.62 8.88
C ILE A 139 -5.09 11.60 7.93
N ARG A 140 -4.86 11.44 6.62
CA ARG A 140 -5.41 12.28 5.55
C ARG A 140 -6.24 11.45 4.57
N LEU A 141 -5.98 11.54 3.27
CA LEU A 141 -6.60 10.64 2.28
C LEU A 141 -6.22 9.19 2.61
N GLN A 142 -7.01 8.23 2.13
CA GLN A 142 -6.77 6.81 2.42
C GLN A 142 -5.33 6.40 2.06
N GLY A 143 -4.62 5.81 3.04
CA GLY A 143 -3.21 5.42 2.93
C GLY A 143 -2.18 6.46 3.38
N GLN A 144 -2.62 7.66 3.77
CA GLN A 144 -1.73 8.80 4.04
C GLN A 144 -1.53 9.10 5.53
N TYR A 145 -0.26 9.32 5.89
CA TYR A 145 0.17 9.93 7.14
C TYR A 145 0.87 11.27 6.86
N GLU A 146 0.31 12.37 7.35
CA GLU A 146 0.92 13.70 7.22
C GLU A 146 2.02 13.94 8.24
N ASP A 147 3.19 14.34 7.74
CA ASP A 147 4.31 14.78 8.54
C ASP A 147 4.17 16.28 8.84
N GLU A 148 3.83 16.60 10.09
CA GLU A 148 3.64 17.98 10.56
C GLU A 148 4.81 18.91 10.19
N GLU A 149 6.05 18.40 10.26
CA GLU A 149 7.25 19.17 9.97
C GLU A 149 7.40 19.61 8.50
N THR A 150 6.70 18.97 7.56
CA THR A 150 6.81 19.27 6.13
C THR A 150 5.47 19.53 5.45
N GLN A 151 4.37 19.16 6.11
CA GLN A 151 3.02 19.11 5.53
C GLN A 151 2.90 18.15 4.33
N LEU A 152 3.88 17.26 4.15
CA LEU A 152 3.83 16.19 3.16
C LEU A 152 3.18 14.96 3.75
N ALA A 153 2.43 14.24 2.92
CA ALA A 153 1.83 12.98 3.29
C ALA A 153 2.70 11.81 2.80
N GLN A 154 3.19 10.99 3.73
CA GLN A 154 3.72 9.67 3.38
C GLN A 154 2.54 8.80 2.92
N ASN A 155 2.61 8.33 1.67
CA ASN A 155 1.59 7.50 1.03
C ASN A 155 2.25 6.20 0.55
N LEU A 156 2.64 5.37 1.53
CA LEU A 156 3.39 4.13 1.39
C LEU A 156 4.61 4.22 0.43
N SER A 157 4.40 4.02 -0.87
CA SER A 157 5.45 4.03 -1.91
C SER A 157 5.91 5.42 -2.32
N ARG A 158 5.12 6.48 -2.07
CA ARG A 158 5.43 7.86 -2.50
C ARG A 158 5.11 8.90 -1.43
N TYR A 159 5.62 10.11 -1.60
CA TYR A 159 5.20 11.28 -0.81
C TYR A 159 4.28 12.16 -1.65
N PHE A 160 3.12 12.50 -1.09
CA PHE A 160 2.11 13.34 -1.70
C PHE A 160 2.15 14.74 -1.10
N ASP A 161 2.10 15.75 -1.96
CA ASP A 161 1.96 17.15 -1.58
C ASP A 161 0.54 17.63 -1.90
N ALA A 162 -0.26 17.79 -0.86
CA ALA A 162 -1.65 18.19 -0.99
C ALA A 162 -1.84 19.66 -1.41
N ALA A 163 -0.81 20.50 -1.28
CA ALA A 163 -0.87 21.90 -1.71
C ALA A 163 -0.86 22.02 -3.24
N ILE A 164 -0.16 21.10 -3.93
CA ILE A 164 -0.08 21.05 -5.39
C ILE A 164 -0.86 19.90 -6.01
N GLY A 165 -1.33 18.94 -5.20
CA GLY A 165 -2.18 17.83 -5.63
C GLY A 165 -1.44 16.75 -6.43
N CYS A 166 -0.15 16.53 -6.18
CA CYS A 166 0.63 15.51 -6.87
C CYS A 166 1.66 14.83 -5.97
N PHE A 167 2.21 13.71 -6.46
CA PHE A 167 3.36 13.06 -5.84
C PHE A 167 4.65 13.81 -6.11
N LEU A 168 5.59 13.75 -5.17
CA LEU A 168 6.91 14.39 -5.28
C LEU A 168 7.92 13.56 -6.07
N SER A 169 7.67 12.26 -6.22
CA SER A 169 8.48 11.33 -7.00
C SER A 169 7.65 10.72 -8.12
N GLN A 170 8.34 10.27 -9.18
CA GLN A 170 7.69 9.53 -10.26
C GLN A 170 7.14 8.22 -9.71
N ASP A 171 6.03 7.77 -10.31
CA ASP A 171 5.50 6.44 -10.08
C ASP A 171 6.60 5.40 -10.34
N PRO A 172 6.89 4.49 -9.39
CA PRO A 172 7.81 3.38 -9.63
C PRO A 172 7.39 2.51 -10.83
N LEU A 173 6.10 2.52 -11.19
CA LEU A 173 5.55 1.81 -12.36
C LEU A 173 5.69 2.61 -13.66
N GLY A 174 6.24 3.82 -13.58
CA GLY A 174 6.48 4.72 -14.70
C GLY A 174 5.19 5.03 -15.45
N LEU A 175 5.23 4.92 -16.78
CA LEU A 175 4.10 5.25 -17.65
C LEU A 175 3.11 4.09 -17.83
N ILE A 176 3.28 2.97 -17.12
CA ILE A 176 2.38 1.81 -17.24
C ILE A 176 1.01 2.13 -16.63
N VAL A 177 0.99 2.90 -15.54
CA VAL A 177 -0.23 3.28 -14.82
C VAL A 177 -0.95 4.48 -15.44
N GLY A 178 -0.24 5.30 -16.22
CA GLY A 178 -0.82 6.46 -16.88
C GLY A 178 0.20 7.40 -17.51
N PRO A 179 -0.26 8.41 -18.28
CA PRO A 179 0.61 9.35 -18.96
C PRO A 179 1.30 10.36 -18.03
N ASN A 180 0.80 10.54 -16.79
CA ASN A 180 1.39 11.42 -15.79
C ASN A 180 1.94 10.61 -14.60
N PRO A 181 3.27 10.45 -14.48
CA PRO A 181 3.88 9.64 -13.42
C PRO A 181 3.80 10.30 -12.03
N TYR A 182 3.32 11.55 -11.91
CA TYR A 182 3.17 12.24 -10.63
C TYR A 182 1.70 12.33 -10.17
N GLU A 183 0.76 11.80 -10.96
CA GLU A 183 -0.67 11.90 -10.68
C GLU A 183 -1.06 11.09 -9.46
N PHE A 184 -1.84 11.70 -8.55
CA PHE A 184 -2.48 10.99 -7.45
C PHE A 184 -3.68 10.18 -7.94
N ALA A 185 -4.65 10.88 -8.53
CA ALA A 185 -5.86 10.29 -9.09
C ALA A 185 -6.59 11.33 -9.97
N PRO A 186 -7.57 10.92 -10.79
CA PRO A 186 -8.37 11.85 -11.60
C PRO A 186 -9.10 12.94 -10.79
N ASN A 187 -9.43 12.67 -9.53
CA ASN A 187 -9.88 13.65 -8.53
C ASN A 187 -9.84 13.02 -7.13
N ALA A 188 -9.61 13.81 -6.08
CA ALA A 188 -9.59 13.29 -4.72
C ALA A 188 -10.99 13.02 -4.13
N LEU A 189 -12.10 13.44 -4.75
CA LEU A 189 -13.44 13.34 -4.15
C LEU A 189 -14.00 11.91 -4.14
N VAL A 190 -13.72 11.13 -5.19
CA VAL A 190 -14.24 9.75 -5.33
C VAL A 190 -13.17 8.74 -5.70
N TRP A 191 -11.91 9.15 -5.78
CA TRP A 191 -10.77 8.26 -6.02
C TRP A 191 -9.77 8.33 -4.87
N VAL A 192 -9.05 7.23 -4.70
CA VAL A 192 -8.01 7.03 -3.69
C VAL A 192 -6.86 6.27 -4.30
N ASP A 193 -5.64 6.47 -3.79
CA ASP A 193 -4.46 5.65 -4.10
C ASP A 193 -3.76 5.25 -2.79
N PRO A 194 -4.28 4.23 -2.07
CA PRO A 194 -3.78 3.92 -0.73
C PRO A 194 -2.36 3.34 -0.68
N LEU A 195 -1.84 2.87 -1.81
CA LEU A 195 -0.50 2.32 -1.91
C LEU A 195 0.50 3.32 -2.50
N GLY A 196 0.01 4.43 -3.06
CA GLY A 196 0.85 5.36 -3.80
C GLY A 196 1.42 4.73 -5.06
N LEU A 197 0.62 3.93 -5.79
CA LEU A 197 1.05 3.22 -7.01
C LEU A 197 -0.05 3.18 -8.08
N ALA A 198 -1.31 3.07 -7.68
CA ALA A 198 -2.42 2.96 -8.61
C ALA A 198 -3.72 3.40 -7.94
N CYS A 199 -4.36 4.40 -8.53
CA CYS A 199 -5.63 4.89 -8.00
C CYS A 199 -6.81 3.99 -8.37
N GLY A 200 -7.79 3.96 -7.49
CA GLY A 200 -9.07 3.30 -7.67
C GLY A 200 -10.20 4.17 -7.12
N ARG A 201 -11.45 3.80 -7.43
CA ARG A 201 -12.59 4.48 -6.82
C ARG A 201 -12.68 4.14 -5.34
N ALA A 202 -12.99 5.14 -4.53
CA ALA A 202 -13.33 4.96 -3.13
C ALA A 202 -14.58 4.09 -3.00
N VAL A 203 -14.47 3.03 -2.21
CA VAL A 203 -15.54 2.07 -1.93
C VAL A 203 -15.42 1.57 -0.51
N ARG A 204 -16.56 1.21 0.09
CA ARG A 204 -16.64 0.63 1.44
C ARG A 204 -17.71 -0.43 1.55
N GLN A 205 -17.67 -1.20 2.63
CA GLN A 205 -18.73 -2.15 2.94
C GLN A 205 -19.86 -1.47 3.71
N ASN A 206 -21.11 -1.71 3.31
CA ASN A 206 -22.28 -1.31 4.09
C ASN A 206 -22.52 -2.29 5.26
N SER A 207 -23.54 -2.03 6.09
CA SER A 207 -23.89 -2.89 7.24
C SER A 207 -24.26 -4.34 6.87
N ARG A 208 -24.49 -4.64 5.59
CA ARG A 208 -24.76 -5.98 5.06
C ARG A 208 -23.51 -6.62 4.42
N GLY A 209 -22.33 -6.00 4.56
CA GLY A 209 -21.08 -6.48 3.95
C GLY A 209 -21.00 -6.28 2.44
N GLN A 210 -21.89 -5.49 1.84
CA GLN A 210 -21.90 -5.25 0.39
C GLN A 210 -21.04 -4.04 0.05
N TRP A 211 -20.23 -4.16 -0.99
CA TRP A 211 -19.41 -3.07 -1.51
C TRP A 211 -20.27 -1.99 -2.17
N ILE A 212 -20.05 -0.74 -1.77
CA ILE A 212 -20.70 0.45 -2.33
C ILE A 212 -19.68 1.53 -2.65
N ASP A 213 -19.94 2.34 -3.67
CA ASP A 213 -19.13 3.50 -4.03
C ASP A 213 -19.44 4.74 -3.16
N ALA A 214 -18.68 5.81 -3.36
CA ALA A 214 -18.88 7.12 -2.73
C ALA A 214 -20.31 7.69 -2.86
N ARG A 215 -21.14 7.19 -3.80
CA ARG A 215 -22.54 7.60 -4.01
C ARG A 215 -23.55 6.58 -3.45
N GLY A 216 -23.09 5.56 -2.74
CA GLY A 216 -23.93 4.50 -2.16
C GLY A 216 -24.39 3.45 -3.16
N ARG A 217 -23.86 3.42 -4.39
CA ARG A 217 -24.24 2.43 -5.41
C ARG A 217 -23.42 1.17 -5.26
N PHE A 218 -23.98 0.02 -5.58
CA PHE A 218 -23.24 -1.25 -5.57
C PHE A 218 -21.95 -1.14 -6.40
N ALA A 219 -20.85 -1.52 -5.76
CA ALA A 219 -19.53 -1.52 -6.33
C ALA A 219 -18.92 -2.91 -6.27
N LYS A 220 -17.86 -3.11 -7.04
CA LYS A 220 -17.00 -4.28 -6.85
C LYS A 220 -16.11 -4.04 -5.64
N LYS A 221 -15.62 -5.13 -5.04
CA LYS A 221 -14.54 -5.08 -4.06
C LYS A 221 -13.39 -4.22 -4.62
N PRO A 222 -12.80 -3.30 -3.83
CA PRO A 222 -11.67 -2.51 -4.29
C PRO A 222 -10.54 -3.44 -4.70
N ASN A 223 -10.00 -3.20 -5.89
CA ASN A 223 -8.72 -3.76 -6.30
C ASN A 223 -7.62 -2.88 -5.69
N VAL A 224 -7.47 -2.93 -4.37
CA VAL A 224 -6.18 -2.59 -3.76
C VAL A 224 -5.27 -3.76 -4.09
N SER A 225 -4.31 -3.52 -4.99
CA SER A 225 -3.38 -4.51 -5.55
C SER A 225 -2.82 -5.40 -4.46
N LEU A 226 -3.41 -6.58 -4.31
CA LEU A 226 -2.88 -7.72 -3.57
C LEU A 226 -2.96 -8.88 -4.53
N LEU A 227 -1.87 -9.11 -5.27
CA LEU A 227 -1.77 -10.31 -6.09
C LEU A 227 -1.95 -11.51 -5.14
N PRO A 228 -2.99 -12.35 -5.34
CA PRO A 228 -3.34 -13.38 -4.38
C PRO A 228 -2.22 -14.40 -4.24
N ARG A 229 -2.17 -15.14 -3.13
CA ARG A 229 -1.36 -16.37 -3.07
C ARG A 229 -1.77 -17.34 -4.17
N LEU A 230 -0.81 -17.67 -5.03
CA LEU A 230 -0.95 -18.54 -6.21
C LEU A 230 -0.18 -19.84 -6.04
N LYS A 231 0.74 -19.93 -5.06
CA LYS A 231 1.53 -21.12 -4.80
C LYS A 231 0.63 -22.37 -4.70
N GLY A 232 1.03 -23.43 -5.39
CA GLY A 232 0.35 -24.73 -5.36
C GLY A 232 -1.00 -24.81 -6.09
N LYS A 233 -1.45 -23.73 -6.76
CA LYS A 233 -2.63 -23.78 -7.65
C LYS A 233 -2.26 -24.34 -9.02
N SER A 234 -3.23 -24.82 -9.81
CA SER A 234 -2.99 -25.13 -11.22
C SER A 234 -3.11 -23.88 -12.11
N ALA A 235 -2.48 -23.88 -13.29
CA ALA A 235 -2.58 -22.77 -14.24
C ALA A 235 -4.05 -22.37 -14.51
N ARG A 236 -4.94 -23.35 -14.73
CA ARG A 236 -6.38 -23.11 -14.94
C ARG A 236 -7.06 -22.42 -13.75
N GLN A 237 -6.71 -22.79 -12.50
CA GLN A 237 -7.24 -22.11 -11.31
C GLN A 237 -6.76 -20.66 -11.25
N ILE A 238 -5.50 -20.42 -11.59
CA ILE A 238 -4.88 -19.09 -11.61
C ILE A 238 -5.57 -18.22 -12.66
N GLU A 239 -5.76 -18.70 -13.88
CA GLU A 239 -6.48 -17.96 -14.93
C GLU A 239 -7.88 -17.50 -14.48
N LYS A 240 -8.63 -18.38 -13.80
CA LYS A 240 -9.97 -18.05 -13.26
C LYS A 240 -9.89 -16.94 -12.21
N ILE A 241 -8.87 -17.01 -11.34
CA ILE A 241 -8.63 -16.00 -10.30
C ILE A 241 -8.28 -14.64 -10.93
N LEU A 242 -7.39 -14.63 -11.91
CA LEU A 242 -6.92 -13.43 -12.59
C LEU A 242 -8.05 -12.75 -13.37
N ARG A 243 -8.86 -13.50 -14.13
CA ARG A 243 -10.05 -12.96 -14.79
C ARG A 243 -11.05 -12.33 -13.82
N LYS A 244 -11.31 -13.00 -12.67
CA LYS A 244 -12.21 -12.47 -11.63
C LYS A 244 -11.70 -11.17 -11.03
N ARG A 245 -10.38 -11.00 -10.97
CA ARG A 245 -9.69 -9.79 -10.48
C ARG A 245 -9.48 -8.72 -11.56
N GLY A 246 -9.90 -8.96 -12.79
CA GLY A 246 -9.84 -7.98 -13.87
C GLY A 246 -8.55 -7.99 -14.69
N HIS A 247 -7.64 -8.93 -14.46
CA HIS A 247 -6.46 -9.09 -15.30
C HIS A 247 -6.86 -9.54 -16.72
N THR A 248 -6.19 -8.99 -17.72
CA THR A 248 -6.36 -9.31 -19.12
C THR A 248 -5.13 -10.04 -19.66
N ARG A 249 -5.36 -11.11 -20.42
CA ARG A 249 -4.26 -11.86 -21.05
C ARG A 249 -3.79 -11.14 -22.32
N THR A 250 -2.52 -10.78 -22.39
CA THR A 250 -1.95 -9.97 -23.49
C THR A 250 -1.32 -10.79 -24.61
N ASN A 251 -1.07 -12.09 -24.37
CA ASN A 251 -0.44 -12.99 -25.34
C ASN A 251 -1.23 -14.30 -25.52
N PRO A 252 -2.46 -14.24 -26.04
CA PRO A 252 -3.36 -15.40 -26.11
C PRO A 252 -2.81 -16.59 -26.91
N LEU A 253 -1.93 -16.33 -27.88
CA LEU A 253 -1.32 -17.36 -28.75
C LEU A 253 -0.19 -18.16 -28.07
N ASN A 254 0.28 -17.77 -26.89
CA ASN A 254 1.31 -18.49 -26.15
C ASN A 254 0.71 -19.17 -24.91
N PRO A 255 0.30 -20.46 -25.00
CA PRO A 255 -0.29 -21.19 -23.87
C PRO A 255 0.75 -21.60 -22.81
N ARG A 256 2.03 -21.68 -23.20
CA ARG A 256 3.12 -22.12 -22.31
C ARG A 256 3.56 -21.02 -21.35
N ASN A 257 3.74 -19.81 -21.87
CA ASN A 257 4.15 -18.62 -21.13
C ASN A 257 3.04 -17.57 -21.25
N GLN A 258 2.07 -17.62 -20.34
CA GLN A 258 0.94 -16.70 -20.36
C GLN A 258 1.31 -15.40 -19.63
N ARG A 259 0.79 -14.28 -20.13
CA ARG A 259 1.02 -12.97 -19.56
C ARG A 259 -0.29 -12.27 -19.27
N TRP A 260 -0.48 -11.91 -18.02
CA TRP A 260 -1.72 -11.34 -17.49
C TRP A 260 -1.41 -10.00 -16.85
N VAL A 261 -2.00 -8.93 -17.36
CA VAL A 261 -1.78 -7.56 -16.87
C VAL A 261 -3.07 -6.99 -16.32
N HIS A 262 -2.98 -6.13 -15.31
CA HIS A 262 -4.10 -5.37 -14.79
C HIS A 262 -3.80 -3.86 -14.87
N PRO A 263 -4.82 -2.99 -15.00
CA PRO A 263 -4.62 -1.54 -15.09
C PRO A 263 -3.87 -0.89 -13.91
N ASP A 264 -3.79 -1.57 -12.77
CA ASP A 264 -2.98 -1.12 -11.61
C ASP A 264 -1.47 -1.38 -11.79
N GLY A 265 -1.04 -1.79 -12.98
CA GLY A 265 0.34 -2.12 -13.29
C GLY A 265 0.80 -3.49 -12.78
N SER A 266 -0.06 -4.25 -12.08
CA SER A 266 0.28 -5.61 -11.65
C SER A 266 0.27 -6.60 -12.83
N GLU A 267 1.29 -7.45 -12.85
CA GLU A 267 1.48 -8.50 -13.84
C GLU A 267 1.62 -9.87 -13.17
N VAL A 268 1.04 -10.89 -13.80
CA VAL A 268 1.31 -12.29 -13.51
C VAL A 268 1.75 -12.99 -14.78
N GLN A 269 2.96 -13.55 -14.76
CA GLN A 269 3.42 -14.46 -15.80
C GLN A 269 3.25 -15.90 -15.34
N ILE A 270 2.65 -16.73 -16.18
CA ILE A 270 2.44 -18.15 -15.92
C ILE A 270 3.33 -18.96 -16.85
N HIS A 271 4.35 -19.58 -16.28
CA HIS A 271 5.19 -20.57 -16.96
C HIS A 271 4.62 -21.96 -16.67
N ALA A 272 3.61 -22.36 -17.45
CA ALA A 272 2.86 -23.59 -17.19
C ALA A 272 3.72 -24.86 -17.28
N TYR A 273 4.86 -24.81 -17.98
CA TYR A 273 5.77 -25.95 -18.18
C TYR A 273 7.22 -25.60 -17.77
N GLY A 274 7.38 -24.61 -16.88
CA GLY A 274 8.70 -24.12 -16.47
C GLY A 274 9.54 -23.52 -17.59
N ASN A 275 10.77 -23.16 -17.24
CA ASN A 275 11.74 -22.53 -18.13
C ASN A 275 12.23 -23.50 -19.20
N VAL A 276 12.32 -23.02 -20.45
CA VAL A 276 12.78 -23.81 -21.61
C VAL A 276 14.26 -24.18 -21.50
N LYS A 277 15.08 -23.27 -20.95
CA LYS A 277 16.48 -23.55 -20.60
C LYS A 277 16.58 -23.72 -19.09
N THR A 278 17.07 -24.87 -18.67
CA THR A 278 17.34 -25.14 -17.25
C THR A 278 18.41 -24.18 -16.73
N GLY A 279 18.08 -23.38 -15.73
CA GLY A 279 19.01 -22.48 -15.05
C GLY A 279 19.48 -23.03 -13.69
N PRO A 280 20.35 -22.30 -12.96
CA PRO A 280 20.83 -22.70 -11.65
C PRO A 280 19.72 -22.76 -10.57
N TYR A 281 18.56 -22.12 -10.82
CA TYR A 281 17.44 -22.05 -9.89
C TYR A 281 16.43 -23.17 -10.13
N LYS A 282 16.48 -24.20 -9.27
CA LYS A 282 15.61 -25.40 -9.36
C LYS A 282 14.10 -25.10 -9.36
N ALA A 283 13.66 -23.94 -8.85
CA ALA A 283 12.24 -23.54 -8.84
C ALA A 283 11.71 -23.17 -10.23
N GLY A 284 12.50 -22.50 -11.06
CA GLY A 284 12.11 -22.08 -12.41
C GLY A 284 12.02 -23.23 -13.43
N ASN A 285 12.53 -24.42 -13.09
CA ASN A 285 12.49 -25.59 -13.97
C ASN A 285 11.14 -26.34 -13.93
N ASN A 286 10.32 -26.09 -12.90
CA ASN A 286 8.95 -26.60 -12.79
C ASN A 286 7.95 -25.50 -13.17
N ALA A 287 6.68 -25.86 -13.26
CA ALA A 287 5.62 -24.86 -13.46
C ALA A 287 5.65 -23.84 -12.32
N HIS A 288 5.72 -22.56 -12.69
CA HIS A 288 5.78 -21.46 -11.72
C HIS A 288 5.09 -20.23 -12.28
N VAL A 289 4.86 -19.26 -11.41
CA VAL A 289 4.43 -17.92 -11.78
C VAL A 289 5.41 -16.88 -11.28
N HIS A 290 5.52 -15.80 -12.03
CA HIS A 290 6.08 -14.54 -11.56
C HIS A 290 4.95 -13.57 -11.27
N LYS A 291 5.16 -12.72 -10.27
CA LYS A 291 4.28 -11.63 -9.89
C LYS A 291 5.11 -10.38 -9.87
N SER A 292 4.62 -9.32 -10.49
CA SER A 292 5.34 -8.06 -10.48
C SER A 292 4.41 -6.87 -10.54
N LEU A 293 4.96 -5.73 -10.16
CA LEU A 293 4.45 -4.43 -10.54
C LEU A 293 5.37 -3.90 -11.64
N GLY A 294 4.79 -3.66 -12.82
CA GLY A 294 5.53 -3.42 -14.04
C GLY A 294 5.74 -4.69 -14.88
N LYS A 295 6.35 -4.52 -16.06
CA LYS A 295 6.54 -5.60 -17.03
C LYS A 295 7.72 -6.49 -16.62
N HIS A 296 7.46 -7.73 -16.18
CA HIS A 296 8.49 -8.70 -15.82
C HIS A 296 9.68 -8.71 -16.80
N GLY A 297 10.88 -8.49 -16.26
CA GLY A 297 12.14 -8.41 -17.00
C GLY A 297 12.53 -7.01 -17.52
N ASP A 298 11.64 -6.02 -17.46
CA ASP A 298 11.99 -4.63 -17.81
C ASP A 298 12.67 -3.92 -16.62
N PRO A 299 13.61 -2.99 -16.89
CA PRO A 299 14.21 -2.15 -15.85
C PRO A 299 13.14 -1.39 -15.06
N GLY A 300 13.25 -1.37 -13.72
CA GLY A 300 12.27 -0.70 -12.83
C GLY A 300 11.12 -1.58 -12.36
N THR A 301 11.03 -2.84 -12.83
CA THR A 301 10.02 -3.79 -12.37
C THR A 301 10.27 -4.24 -10.93
N ILE A 302 9.21 -4.27 -10.12
CA ILE A 302 9.25 -4.80 -8.75
C ILE A 302 8.70 -6.22 -8.78
N GLU A 303 9.57 -7.22 -8.63
CA GLU A 303 9.15 -8.62 -8.47
C GLU A 303 8.63 -8.88 -7.07
N LEU A 304 7.57 -9.68 -6.96
CA LEU A 304 6.83 -9.90 -5.73
C LEU A 304 6.83 -11.38 -5.34
N ALA A 305 6.90 -11.64 -4.03
CA ALA A 305 6.73 -12.97 -3.45
C ALA A 305 5.28 -13.48 -3.61
N ASP A 306 5.01 -14.70 -3.12
CA ASP A 306 3.67 -15.29 -3.24
C ASP A 306 2.58 -14.53 -2.50
N ASP A 307 2.89 -13.76 -1.46
CA ASP A 307 1.92 -12.88 -0.82
C ASP A 307 1.43 -11.73 -1.72
N GLY A 308 2.11 -11.49 -2.85
CA GLY A 308 1.80 -10.41 -3.79
C GLY A 308 2.11 -9.03 -3.24
N LYS A 309 2.93 -8.94 -2.20
CA LYS A 309 3.30 -7.70 -1.50
C LYS A 309 4.81 -7.57 -1.33
N THR A 310 5.49 -8.65 -0.97
CA THR A 310 6.90 -8.61 -0.58
C THR A 310 7.81 -8.46 -1.80
N PRO A 311 8.58 -7.35 -1.93
CA PRO A 311 9.56 -7.23 -3.00
C PRO A 311 10.64 -8.30 -2.85
N VAL A 312 10.97 -8.95 -3.95
CA VAL A 312 11.99 -9.99 -4.01
C VAL A 312 12.97 -9.70 -5.14
N ASN A 313 14.17 -10.24 -5.02
CA ASN A 313 15.13 -10.18 -6.12
C ASN A 313 14.59 -11.04 -7.28
N ALA A 314 14.52 -10.46 -8.48
CA ALA A 314 14.03 -11.12 -9.69
C ALA A 314 14.73 -12.45 -10.01
N HIS A 315 15.96 -12.62 -9.56
CA HIS A 315 16.78 -13.82 -9.73
C HIS A 315 16.84 -14.69 -8.46
N SER A 316 15.78 -14.67 -7.63
CA SER A 316 15.69 -15.47 -6.41
C SER A 316 14.68 -16.61 -6.51
N LYS A 317 14.70 -17.52 -5.52
CA LYS A 317 13.73 -18.63 -5.44
C LYS A 317 12.34 -18.13 -5.08
N GLU A 318 12.27 -17.02 -4.35
CA GLU A 318 11.05 -16.40 -3.86
C GLU A 318 10.25 -15.74 -5.00
N ALA A 319 10.93 -15.25 -6.05
CA ALA A 319 10.29 -14.75 -7.27
C ALA A 319 9.67 -15.86 -8.13
N HIS A 320 10.18 -17.10 -8.03
CA HIS A 320 9.66 -18.26 -8.77
C HIS A 320 8.62 -19.01 -7.93
N ILE A 321 7.38 -18.55 -8.00
CA ILE A 321 6.28 -19.07 -7.18
C ILE A 321 5.79 -20.40 -7.78
N GLY A 322 6.13 -21.51 -7.15
CA GLY A 322 5.79 -22.85 -7.64
C GLY A 322 4.28 -23.10 -7.73
N ILE A 323 3.83 -23.62 -8.88
CA ILE A 323 2.44 -24.01 -9.14
C ILE A 323 2.37 -25.49 -9.51
N LYS A 324 1.18 -26.06 -9.61
CA LYS A 324 1.04 -27.47 -10.01
C LYS A 324 1.48 -27.65 -11.47
N ASN A 325 2.39 -28.60 -11.69
CA ASN A 325 2.74 -29.04 -13.04
C ASN A 325 1.50 -29.61 -13.74
N PRO A 326 1.36 -29.37 -15.06
CA PRO A 326 0.40 -30.06 -15.91
C PRO A 326 0.57 -31.58 -15.86
N ASP A 327 -0.52 -32.32 -16.04
CA ASP A 327 -0.52 -33.79 -15.99
C ASP A 327 0.36 -34.39 -17.11
N ASP A 328 0.51 -33.70 -18.23
CA ASP A 328 1.35 -34.03 -19.38
C ASP A 328 2.82 -33.58 -19.24
N PHE A 329 3.19 -32.97 -18.09
CA PHE A 329 4.56 -32.52 -17.83
C PHE A 329 5.15 -33.17 -16.55
N PRO A 330 5.55 -34.45 -16.64
CA PRO A 330 6.10 -35.18 -15.49
C PRO A 330 7.48 -34.64 -15.11
N THR A 331 7.49 -33.83 -14.05
CA THR A 331 8.62 -33.42 -13.19
C THR A 331 10.01 -33.36 -13.82
N VAL A 332 10.49 -32.15 -14.10
CA VAL A 332 11.93 -31.95 -14.35
C VAL A 332 12.65 -31.91 -12.99
N ALA A 333 13.38 -33.00 -12.68
CA ALA A 333 14.30 -33.15 -11.55
C ALA A 333 13.70 -33.32 -10.12
N GLY A 334 12.84 -34.34 -9.94
CA GLY A 334 12.69 -35.03 -8.64
C GLY A 334 11.96 -34.28 -7.50
N ARG A 335 11.11 -33.29 -7.80
CA ARG A 335 10.18 -32.71 -6.80
C ARG A 335 8.73 -33.16 -7.06
N PRO A 336 7.97 -33.64 -6.06
CA PRO A 336 6.56 -33.96 -6.25
C PRO A 336 5.76 -32.71 -6.65
N HIS A 337 4.68 -32.92 -7.41
CA HIS A 337 3.70 -31.88 -7.78
C HIS A 337 3.28 -31.03 -6.55
N GLY A 338 3.43 -29.71 -6.64
CA GLY A 338 2.83 -28.76 -5.69
C GLY A 338 3.51 -28.59 -4.33
N THR A 339 4.84 -28.72 -4.24
CA THR A 339 5.62 -28.42 -3.00
C THR A 339 6.13 -26.98 -2.90
#